data_AF-A0A7J4F7Z0-F1
#
_entry.id   AF-A0A7J4F7Z0-F1
#
_cell.length_a   1.000
_cell.length_b   1.000
_cell.length_c   1.000
_cell.angle_alpha   90.00
_cell.angle_beta   90.00
_cell.angle_gamma   90.00
#
_symmetry.space_group_name_H-M   'P 1'
#
loop_
_entity.id
_entity.type
_entity.pdbx_description
1 polymer ?
#
loop_
_entity_poly.entity_id
_entity_poly.type
_entity_poly.pdbx_seq_one_letter_code
_entity_poly.pdbx_strand_id
1 'polypeptide(L)'
;MVVTTIYLYKSTFATKTGEEVAMKGDVIGVGLLAGSIVVLTLFYPYVIDAVSTREPELSAYSDDWNDLSRFRKALEEEGFETHGIVATPGILREVEEPERTLLIIVGVETAYNYRDTQTIVDFIEAGGSLILADDYGFADDLAREFGVNYYRHDLWDPNFITNTSFLNIT
;
A
#
# COMPACT_ATOMS: atom_id res chain seq x y z
N MET A 1 -2.05 -8.81 -3.30
CA MET A 1 -1.43 -10.07 -3.80
C MET A 1 -0.27 -10.45 -2.90
N VAL A 2 -0.29 -11.61 -2.22
CA VAL A 2 0.81 -12.02 -1.33
C VAL A 2 1.52 -13.24 -1.91
N VAL A 3 2.75 -13.05 -2.38
CA VAL A 3 3.65 -14.14 -2.78
C VAL A 3 4.37 -14.64 -1.53
N THR A 4 4.19 -15.91 -1.18
CA THR A 4 4.94 -16.55 -0.10
C THR A 4 6.17 -17.24 -0.69
N THR A 5 7.36 -16.71 -0.42
CA THR A 5 8.64 -17.37 -0.76
C THR A 5 9.11 -18.22 0.41
N ILE A 6 9.08 -19.55 0.26
CA ILE A 6 9.61 -20.50 1.25
C ILE A 6 11.12 -20.67 1.00
N TYR A 7 11.96 -20.20 1.93
CA TYR A 7 13.40 -20.51 1.92
C TYR A 7 13.63 -21.90 2.52
N LEU A 8 14.03 -22.87 1.69
CA LEU A 8 14.58 -24.14 2.16
C LEU A 8 16.09 -23.96 2.38
N TYR A 9 16.51 -23.88 3.65
CA TYR A 9 17.93 -23.86 3.99
C TYR A 9 18.55 -25.24 3.73
N LYS A 10 19.51 -25.32 2.81
CA LYS A 10 20.37 -26.49 2.67
C LYS A 10 21.43 -26.43 3.77
N SER A 11 21.31 -27.27 4.79
CA SER A 11 22.36 -27.39 5.81
C SER A 11 23.62 -27.98 5.18
N THR A 12 24.62 -27.15 4.91
CA THR A 12 25.98 -27.61 4.56
C THR A 12 26.64 -28.14 5.82
N PHE A 13 26.72 -29.46 5.95
CA PHE A 13 27.56 -30.10 6.96
C PHE A 13 29.02 -29.92 6.59
N ALA A 14 29.74 -29.10 7.36
CA ALA A 14 31.20 -29.11 7.35
C ALA A 14 31.65 -30.42 8.02
N THR A 15 32.15 -31.36 7.22
CA THR A 15 32.76 -32.60 7.71
C THR A 15 34.09 -32.26 8.40
N LYS A 16 34.09 -32.17 9.73
CA LYS A 16 35.30 -32.46 10.48
C LYS A 16 35.50 -33.97 10.49
N THR A 17 36.66 -34.35 9.97
CA THR A 17 37.19 -35.71 9.89
C THR A 17 37.07 -36.45 11.22
N GLY A 18 36.41 -37.62 11.18
CA GLY A 18 36.65 -38.69 12.14
C GLY A 18 35.73 -38.79 13.35
N GLU A 19 34.41 -38.77 13.16
CA GLU A 19 33.47 -39.55 13.98
C GLU A 19 32.11 -39.58 13.27
N GLU A 20 31.57 -40.77 13.02
CA GLU A 20 30.24 -40.94 12.46
C GLU A 20 29.20 -40.63 13.53
N VAL A 21 29.02 -39.35 13.84
CA VAL A 21 27.89 -38.88 14.63
C VAL A 21 26.66 -38.91 13.74
N ALA A 22 25.98 -40.05 13.75
CA ALA A 22 24.64 -40.19 13.24
C ALA A 22 23.75 -39.13 13.90
N MET A 23 23.41 -38.07 13.17
CA MET A 23 22.31 -37.21 13.56
C MET A 23 21.06 -38.07 13.58
N LYS A 24 20.69 -38.54 14.77
CA LYS A 24 19.36 -39.08 15.04
C LYS A 24 18.40 -37.90 14.91
N GLY A 25 18.01 -37.61 13.67
CA GLY A 25 17.10 -36.53 13.34
C GLY A 25 15.90 -36.65 14.26
N ASP A 26 15.59 -35.58 14.98
CA ASP A 26 14.44 -35.54 15.87
C ASP A 26 13.17 -35.51 15.00
N VAL A 27 12.82 -36.67 14.46
CA VAL A 27 11.70 -36.87 13.51
C VAL A 27 10.39 -36.42 14.15
N ILE A 28 10.32 -36.48 15.49
CA ILE A 28 9.19 -36.03 16.28
C ILE A 28 9.15 -34.50 16.31
N GLY A 29 10.28 -33.84 16.62
CA GLY A 29 10.39 -32.38 16.58
C GLY A 29 10.11 -31.78 15.20
N VAL A 30 10.65 -32.40 14.14
CA VAL A 30 10.39 -32.02 12.75
C VAL A 30 8.92 -32.24 12.37
N GLY A 31 8.32 -33.34 12.81
CA GLY A 31 6.90 -33.64 12.60
C GLY A 31 5.96 -32.64 13.29
N LEU A 32 6.29 -32.23 14.52
CA LEU A 32 5.52 -31.22 15.26
C LEU A 32 5.62 -29.83 14.60
N LEU A 33 6.81 -29.44 14.16
CA LEU A 33 6.99 -28.19 13.40
C LEU A 33 6.21 -28.21 12.08
N ALA A 34 6.34 -29.27 11.30
CA ALA A 34 5.59 -29.43 10.06
C ALA A 34 4.07 -29.41 10.30
N GLY A 35 3.61 -30.10 11.34
CA GLY A 35 2.21 -30.08 11.76
C GLY A 35 1.73 -28.68 12.13
N SER A 36 2.52 -27.92 12.90
CA SER A 36 2.18 -26.55 13.29
C SER A 36 2.08 -25.60 12.09
N ILE A 37 2.98 -25.73 11.11
CA ILE A 37 2.96 -24.93 9.88
C ILE A 37 1.72 -25.26 9.05
N VAL A 38 1.35 -26.54 8.94
CA VAL A 38 0.14 -26.96 8.22
C VAL A 38 -1.11 -26.42 8.90
N VAL A 39 -1.20 -26.52 10.23
CA VAL A 39 -2.33 -25.95 11.00
C VAL A 39 -2.42 -24.45 10.81
N LEU A 40 -1.30 -23.72 10.94
CA LEU A 40 -1.27 -22.27 10.73
C LEU A 40 -1.69 -21.89 9.31
N THR A 41 -1.21 -22.61 8.30
CA THR A 41 -1.56 -22.36 6.88
C THR A 41 -3.05 -22.59 6.62
N LEU A 42 -3.65 -23.62 7.22
CA LEU A 42 -5.06 -23.93 7.05
C LEU A 42 -5.98 -22.94 7.78
N PHE A 43 -5.56 -22.44 8.95
CA PHE A 43 -6.34 -21.47 9.73
C PHE A 43 -6.12 -20.02 9.31
N TYR A 44 -4.98 -19.70 8.70
CA TYR A 44 -4.66 -18.35 8.24
C TYR A 44 -5.75 -17.67 7.41
N PRO A 45 -6.35 -18.29 6.35
CA PRO A 45 -7.37 -17.61 5.57
C PRO A 45 -8.61 -17.25 6.39
N TYR A 46 -8.99 -18.09 7.37
CA TYR A 46 -10.14 -17.84 8.23
C TYR A 46 -9.91 -16.68 9.20
N VAL A 47 -8.68 -16.56 9.73
CA VAL A 47 -8.30 -15.44 10.61
C VAL A 47 -8.24 -14.14 9.82
N ILE A 48 -7.70 -14.16 8.60
CA ILE A 48 -7.65 -12.97 7.75
C ILE A 48 -9.06 -12.54 7.35
N ASP A 49 -9.91 -13.45 6.88
CA ASP A 49 -11.29 -13.12 6.50
C ASP A 49 -12.12 -12.55 7.67
N ALA A 50 -11.92 -13.09 8.88
CA ALA A 50 -12.58 -12.58 10.08
C ALA A 50 -12.11 -11.18 10.53
N VAL A 51 -10.92 -10.75 10.11
CA VAL A 51 -10.32 -9.45 10.49
C VAL A 51 -10.36 -8.44 9.32
N SER A 52 -10.40 -8.93 8.09
CA SER A 52 -10.41 -8.15 6.84
C SER A 52 -11.84 -7.74 6.51
N THR A 53 -12.32 -6.72 7.21
CA THR A 53 -13.70 -6.21 7.05
C THR A 53 -13.88 -5.20 5.91
N ARG A 54 -12.83 -4.92 5.13
CA ARG A 54 -12.88 -3.98 4.00
C ARG A 54 -12.27 -4.59 2.76
N GLU A 55 -13.01 -4.57 1.65
CA GLU A 55 -12.43 -4.80 0.34
C GLU A 55 -11.52 -3.59 0.02
N PRO A 56 -10.34 -3.79 -0.58
CA PRO A 56 -9.48 -2.67 -0.94
C PRO A 56 -10.19 -1.77 -1.94
N GLU A 57 -10.45 -0.52 -1.55
CA GLU A 57 -11.12 0.49 -2.36
C GLU A 57 -10.07 1.37 -3.09
N LEU A 58 -10.49 2.17 -4.07
CA LEU A 58 -9.65 3.19 -4.73
C LEU A 58 -8.44 2.64 -5.50
N SER A 59 -8.48 1.38 -5.93
CA SER A 59 -7.39 0.80 -6.69
C SER A 59 -7.33 1.37 -8.12
N ALA A 60 -6.13 1.66 -8.61
CA ALA A 60 -5.94 2.14 -9.98
C ALA A 60 -6.01 1.01 -11.04
N TYR A 61 -6.04 -0.25 -10.60
CA TYR A 61 -5.85 -1.42 -11.46
C TYR A 61 -7.01 -2.42 -11.48
N SER A 62 -8.01 -2.25 -10.62
CA SER A 62 -9.28 -2.99 -10.63
C SER A 62 -10.37 -2.21 -11.36
N ASP A 63 -11.58 -2.77 -11.49
CA ASP A 63 -12.67 -2.20 -12.31
C ASP A 63 -13.96 -2.02 -11.51
N ASP A 64 -13.85 -1.83 -10.20
CA ASP A 64 -14.99 -1.60 -9.32
C ASP A 64 -15.44 -0.12 -9.36
N TRP A 65 -16.64 0.16 -8.86
CA TRP A 65 -17.27 1.48 -8.99
C TRP A 65 -16.55 2.59 -8.21
N ASN A 66 -15.82 2.21 -7.15
CA ASN A 66 -15.04 3.07 -6.26
C ASN A 66 -13.53 3.05 -6.57
N ASP A 67 -13.14 2.58 -7.76
CA ASP A 67 -11.75 2.51 -8.20
C ASP A 67 -11.29 3.72 -9.03
N LEU A 68 -9.96 3.90 -9.08
CA LEU A 68 -9.30 4.97 -9.84
C LEU A 68 -8.94 4.56 -11.26
N SER A 69 -9.32 3.38 -11.72
CA SER A 69 -8.90 2.85 -13.02
C SER A 69 -9.40 3.65 -14.22
N ARG A 70 -10.60 4.25 -14.13
CA ARG A 70 -11.10 5.18 -15.15
C ARG A 70 -10.26 6.46 -15.22
N PHE A 71 -9.88 6.99 -14.06
CA PHE A 71 -9.02 8.17 -13.97
C PHE A 71 -7.63 7.88 -14.55
N ARG A 72 -7.03 6.73 -14.19
CA ARG A 72 -5.75 6.28 -14.77
C ARG A 72 -5.83 6.13 -16.29
N LYS A 73 -6.86 5.44 -16.81
CA LYS A 73 -7.06 5.25 -18.26
C LYS A 73 -7.20 6.58 -19.00
N ALA A 74 -7.93 7.55 -18.42
CA ALA A 74 -8.06 8.88 -19.01
C ALA A 74 -6.70 9.61 -19.10
N LEU A 75 -5.85 9.50 -18.08
CA LEU A 75 -4.49 10.05 -18.14
C LEU A 75 -3.64 9.37 -19.23
N GLU A 76 -3.75 8.06 -19.38
CA GLU A 76 -3.05 7.31 -20.43
C GLU A 76 -3.53 7.69 -21.84
N GLU A 77 -4.84 7.92 -22.02
CA GLU A 77 -5.43 8.38 -23.28
C GLU A 77 -4.96 9.79 -23.66
N GLU A 78 -4.70 10.66 -22.68
CA GLU A 78 -4.08 11.98 -22.87
C GLU A 78 -2.55 11.92 -23.09
N GLY A 79 -1.95 10.72 -23.02
CA GLY A 79 -0.54 10.49 -23.32
C GLY A 79 0.40 10.58 -22.11
N PHE A 80 -0.13 10.57 -20.88
CA PHE A 80 0.68 10.48 -19.68
C PHE A 80 1.10 9.02 -19.39
N GLU A 81 2.33 8.83 -18.93
CA GLU A 81 2.77 7.54 -18.40
C GLU A 81 2.32 7.40 -16.96
N THR A 82 1.62 6.31 -16.63
CA THR A 82 1.14 6.06 -15.28
C THR A 82 1.86 4.88 -14.63
N HIS A 83 2.30 5.08 -13.39
CA HIS A 83 3.03 4.08 -12.63
C HIS A 83 2.39 3.90 -11.26
N GLY A 84 2.06 2.66 -10.93
CA GLY A 84 1.52 2.29 -9.64
C GLY A 84 2.64 2.14 -8.65
N ILE A 85 2.66 2.99 -7.63
CA ILE A 85 3.60 2.84 -6.52
C ILE A 85 2.99 1.82 -5.54
N VAL A 86 3.42 0.56 -5.67
CA VAL A 86 3.04 -0.51 -4.71
C VAL A 86 3.90 -0.42 -3.43
N ALA A 87 4.98 0.36 -3.47
CA ALA A 87 5.98 0.44 -2.41
C ALA A 87 5.84 1.70 -1.53
N THR A 88 6.60 1.72 -0.44
CA THR A 88 6.86 2.91 0.39
C THR A 88 7.25 4.13 -0.48
N PRO A 89 6.90 5.37 -0.09
CA PRO A 89 7.26 6.60 -0.82
C PRO A 89 8.76 6.79 -1.13
N GLY A 90 9.64 5.97 -0.57
CA GLY A 90 11.09 5.94 -0.84
C GLY A 90 11.47 5.97 -2.32
N ILE A 91 10.65 5.38 -3.21
CA ILE A 91 10.90 5.36 -4.66
C ILE A 91 10.94 6.76 -5.29
N LEU A 92 10.31 7.76 -4.67
CA LEU A 92 10.30 9.13 -5.19
C LEU A 92 11.71 9.75 -5.26
N ARG A 93 12.68 9.21 -4.51
CA ARG A 93 14.09 9.62 -4.60
C ARG A 93 14.76 9.24 -5.92
N GLU A 94 14.17 8.31 -6.66
CA GLU A 94 14.70 7.80 -7.93
C GLU A 94 14.05 8.48 -9.14
N VAL A 95 13.09 9.39 -8.93
CA VAL A 95 12.44 10.15 -10.02
C VAL A 95 13.42 11.17 -10.60
N GLU A 96 13.74 11.03 -11.89
CA GLU A 96 14.73 11.85 -12.59
C GLU A 96 14.24 13.27 -12.89
N GLU A 97 12.97 13.45 -13.27
CA GLU A 97 12.34 14.75 -13.61
C GLU A 97 11.13 15.04 -12.68
N PRO A 98 11.36 15.42 -11.40
CA PRO A 98 10.27 15.72 -10.46
C PRO A 98 9.30 16.78 -10.99
N GLU A 99 9.79 17.83 -11.63
CA GLU A 99 9.01 18.94 -12.18
C GLU A 99 8.04 18.56 -13.30
N ARG A 100 8.18 17.34 -13.84
CA ARG A 100 7.28 16.76 -14.84
C ARG A 100 6.46 15.59 -14.29
N THR A 101 6.54 15.36 -12.99
CA THR A 101 5.94 14.22 -12.32
C THR A 101 4.85 14.68 -11.34
N LEU A 102 3.71 14.00 -11.40
CA LEU A 102 2.58 14.18 -10.50
C LEU A 102 2.44 12.95 -9.61
N LEU A 103 2.54 13.15 -8.30
CA LEU A 103 2.19 12.17 -7.29
C LEU A 103 0.71 12.30 -6.93
N ILE A 104 -0.02 11.19 -6.94
CA ILE A 104 -1.43 11.13 -6.55
C ILE A 104 -1.54 10.17 -5.37
N ILE A 105 -2.03 10.68 -4.24
CA ILE A 105 -2.30 9.90 -3.02
C ILE A 105 -3.79 10.08 -2.69
N VAL A 106 -4.53 8.98 -2.62
CA VAL A 106 -5.97 8.98 -2.34
C VAL A 106 -6.28 7.95 -1.26
N GLY A 107 -7.12 8.30 -0.28
CA GLY A 107 -7.61 7.39 0.76
C GLY A 107 -6.50 6.80 1.62
N VAL A 108 -5.88 7.63 2.47
CA VAL A 108 -4.70 7.20 3.23
C VAL A 108 -5.12 6.31 4.39
N GLU A 109 -4.89 4.99 4.24
CA GLU A 109 -5.30 3.99 5.25
C GLU A 109 -4.38 3.91 6.48
N THR A 110 -3.15 4.45 6.41
CA THR A 110 -2.18 4.40 7.51
C THR A 110 -1.26 5.62 7.52
N ALA A 111 -0.91 6.10 8.72
CA ALA A 111 0.01 7.22 8.89
C ALA A 111 1.37 6.98 8.24
N TYR A 112 1.86 7.99 7.52
CA TYR A 112 3.25 8.01 7.06
C TYR A 112 4.19 8.18 8.25
N ASN A 113 5.28 7.43 8.26
CA ASN A 113 6.37 7.72 9.19
C ASN A 113 7.14 8.97 8.73
N TYR A 114 7.91 9.57 9.64
CA TYR A 114 8.68 10.78 9.36
C TYR A 114 9.54 10.69 8.09
N ARG A 115 10.19 9.54 7.82
CA ARG A 115 11.06 9.40 6.65
C ARG A 115 10.25 9.43 5.35
N ASP A 116 9.09 8.81 5.34
CA ASP A 116 8.21 8.78 4.18
C ASP A 116 7.63 10.17 3.92
N THR A 117 7.17 10.85 4.97
CA THR A 117 6.71 12.24 4.89
C THR A 117 7.79 13.14 4.29
N GLN A 118 9.02 13.08 4.82
CA GLN A 118 10.13 13.89 4.29
C GLN A 118 10.47 13.54 2.85
N THR A 119 10.35 12.26 2.45
CA THR A 119 10.58 11.86 1.05
C THR A 119 9.58 12.54 0.11
N ILE A 120 8.32 12.66 0.52
CA ILE A 120 7.30 13.34 -0.27
C ILE A 120 7.58 14.85 -0.28
N VAL A 121 7.95 15.45 0.86
CA VAL A 121 8.31 16.88 0.93
C VAL A 121 9.50 17.19 0.01
N ASP A 122 10.58 16.41 0.08
CA ASP A 122 11.77 16.53 -0.79
C ASP A 122 11.38 16.49 -2.28
N PHE A 123 10.47 15.60 -2.67
CA PHE A 123 9.98 15.48 -4.04
C PHE A 123 9.24 16.74 -4.51
N ILE A 124 8.42 17.35 -3.64
CA ILE A 124 7.71 18.60 -3.95
C ILE A 124 8.67 19.78 -3.99
N GLU A 125 9.64 19.85 -3.07
CA GLU A 125 10.69 20.88 -3.08
C GLU A 125 11.57 20.81 -4.33
N ALA A 126 11.75 19.61 -4.90
CA ALA A 126 12.44 19.40 -6.17
C ALA A 126 11.61 19.81 -7.41
N GLY A 127 10.36 20.26 -7.23
CA GLY A 127 9.47 20.73 -8.31
C GLY A 127 8.29 19.80 -8.61
N GLY A 128 8.21 18.66 -7.94
CA GLY A 128 7.10 17.72 -8.07
C GLY A 128 5.74 18.32 -7.72
N SER A 129 4.69 17.75 -8.30
CA SER A 129 3.30 18.09 -7.96
C SER A 129 2.65 16.99 -7.15
N LEU A 130 1.78 17.36 -6.19
CA LEU A 130 1.01 16.43 -5.35
C LEU A 130 -0.48 16.71 -5.46
N ILE A 131 -1.26 15.66 -5.74
CA ILE A 131 -2.68 15.58 -5.40
C ILE A 131 -2.80 14.68 -4.18
N LEU A 132 -3.31 15.24 -3.08
CA LEU A 132 -3.63 14.52 -1.85
C LEU A 132 -5.15 14.62 -1.63
N ALA A 133 -5.83 13.48 -1.61
CA ALA A 133 -7.27 13.41 -1.40
C ALA A 133 -7.61 12.40 -0.31
N ASP A 134 -8.23 12.87 0.78
CA ASP A 134 -8.59 12.04 1.93
C ASP A 134 -9.87 12.60 2.58
N ASP A 135 -10.71 11.73 3.12
CA ASP A 135 -11.97 12.07 3.78
C ASP A 135 -11.79 12.20 5.30
N TYR A 136 -10.74 12.92 5.73
CA TYR A 136 -10.27 13.08 7.11
C TYR A 136 -9.73 11.79 7.78
N GLY A 137 -8.57 11.30 7.34
CA GLY A 137 -7.88 10.15 7.92
C GLY A 137 -6.44 10.43 8.35
N PHE A 138 -5.52 9.62 7.83
CA PHE A 138 -4.09 9.69 8.13
C PHE A 138 -3.33 10.67 7.22
N ALA A 139 -3.96 11.25 6.19
CA ALA A 139 -3.34 12.27 5.34
C ALA A 139 -3.05 13.59 6.07
N ASP A 140 -3.64 13.82 7.25
CA ASP A 140 -3.51 15.04 8.03
C ASP A 140 -2.05 15.37 8.37
N ASP A 141 -1.25 14.36 8.72
CA ASP A 141 0.17 14.56 9.03
C ASP A 141 0.96 15.09 7.84
N LEU A 142 0.71 14.55 6.65
CA LEU A 142 1.35 15.01 5.41
C LEU A 142 0.81 16.39 4.97
N ALA A 143 -0.50 16.62 5.06
CA ALA A 143 -1.12 17.87 4.65
C ALA A 143 -0.61 19.08 5.47
N ARG A 144 -0.36 18.88 6.77
CA ARG A 144 0.18 19.92 7.66
C ARG A 144 1.58 20.39 7.29
N GLU A 145 2.41 19.54 6.69
CA GLU A 145 3.72 19.95 6.17
C GLU A 145 3.59 21.05 5.11
N PHE A 146 2.46 21.07 4.40
CA PHE A 146 2.12 22.09 3.40
C PHE A 146 1.18 23.18 3.92
N GLY A 147 0.96 23.25 5.25
CA GLY A 147 0.10 24.25 5.89
C GLY A 147 -1.40 24.02 5.69
N VAL A 148 -1.81 22.85 5.21
CA VAL A 148 -3.22 22.46 5.03
C VAL A 148 -3.68 21.65 6.24
N ASN A 149 -4.89 21.92 6.74
CA ASN A 149 -5.48 21.20 7.85
C ASN A 149 -6.87 20.68 7.45
N TYR A 150 -7.13 19.40 7.68
CA TYR A 150 -8.47 18.85 7.48
C TYR A 150 -9.35 19.24 8.67
N TYR A 151 -10.45 19.93 8.38
CA TYR A 151 -11.53 20.10 9.35
C TYR A 151 -12.32 18.79 9.34
N ARG A 152 -12.17 17.98 10.40
CA ARG A 152 -12.73 16.63 10.56
C ARG A 152 -14.26 16.64 10.74
N HIS A 153 -14.95 17.24 9.79
CA HIS A 153 -16.39 17.43 9.77
C HIS A 153 -16.90 17.25 8.35
N ASP A 154 -18.07 16.65 8.23
CA ASP A 154 -18.74 16.56 6.94
C ASP A 154 -19.14 17.96 6.47
N LEU A 155 -18.86 18.24 5.19
CA LEU A 155 -19.30 19.46 4.55
C LEU A 155 -20.77 19.32 4.16
N TRP A 156 -21.66 19.83 5.01
CA TRP A 156 -23.10 19.83 4.73
C TRP A 156 -23.54 21.09 3.98
N ASP A 157 -24.12 20.94 2.79
CA ASP A 157 -24.83 22.01 2.09
C ASP A 157 -26.35 21.90 2.35
N PRO A 158 -26.94 22.79 3.17
CA PRO A 158 -28.38 22.76 3.43
C PRO A 158 -29.25 23.14 2.22
N ASN A 159 -28.68 23.73 1.16
CA ASN A 159 -29.39 24.16 -0.04
C ASN A 159 -29.32 23.15 -1.19
N PHE A 160 -28.77 21.95 -0.95
CA PHE A 160 -28.49 20.91 -1.95
C PHE A 160 -29.66 20.63 -2.92
N ILE A 161 -30.90 20.63 -2.43
CA ILE A 161 -32.09 20.27 -3.23
C ILE A 161 -32.56 21.42 -4.14
N THR A 162 -32.19 22.67 -3.85
CA THR A 162 -32.71 23.86 -4.54
C THR A 162 -31.70 24.56 -5.45
N ASN A 163 -30.46 24.10 -5.49
CA ASN A 163 -29.39 24.80 -6.20
C ASN A 163 -29.30 24.35 -7.67
N THR A 164 -29.81 25.18 -8.59
CA THR A 164 -29.78 24.95 -10.05
C THR A 164 -28.41 25.16 -10.69
N SER A 165 -27.38 25.53 -9.93
CA SER A 165 -26.03 25.81 -10.44
C SER A 165 -25.04 24.65 -10.28
N PHE A 166 -25.46 23.51 -9.71
CA PHE A 166 -24.63 22.31 -9.72
C PHE A 166 -24.49 21.73 -11.13
N LEU A 167 -23.27 21.29 -11.45
CA LEU A 167 -22.95 20.60 -12.69
C LEU A 167 -23.78 19.31 -12.79
N ASN A 168 -24.69 19.30 -13.76
CA ASN A 168 -25.43 18.10 -14.13
C ASN A 168 -24.49 17.23 -14.99
N ILE A 169 -23.71 16.37 -14.35
CA ILE A 169 -22.91 15.36 -15.04
C ILE A 169 -23.82 14.16 -15.36
N THR A 170 -24.59 14.32 -16.43
CA THR A 170 -25.24 13.22 -17.18
C THR A 170 -24.27 12.53 -18.10
#